data_AF-A0A842XZC7-F1
#
_entry.id   AF-A0A842XZC7-F1
#
_cell.length_a   1.000
_cell.length_b   1.000
_cell.length_c   1.000
_cell.angle_alpha   90.00
_cell.angle_beta   90.00
_cell.angle_gamma   90.00
#
_symmetry.space_group_name_H-M   'P 1'
#
loop_
_entity.id
_entity.type
_entity.pdbx_description
1 polymer ?
#
loop_
_entity_poly.entity_id
_entity_poly.type
_entity_poly.pdbx_seq_one_letter_code
_entity_poly.pdbx_strand_id
1 'polypeptide(L)'
;MKEIFILVTGMTIIFFLLAGYAYPPTDNDRTKNNVYPFDNDGSYDRGKFSQYLISIVFTTGVMYLGFYINTTFVKYGIKNWGMFASGIFLMYLYGLGKIGELMYNHELFDVFKDLILPVALILITIGAYNISKDITGGED
;
A
#
# COMPACT_ATOMS: atom_id res chain seq x y z
N MET A 1 -12.82 -16.49 3.66
CA MET A 1 -12.60 -15.09 3.17
C MET A 1 -11.48 -14.38 3.94
N LYS A 2 -11.46 -14.49 5.29
CA LYS A 2 -10.33 -13.99 6.09
C LYS A 2 -9.01 -14.69 5.72
N GLU A 3 -9.02 -16.01 5.48
CA GLU A 3 -7.80 -16.73 5.09
C GLU A 3 -7.28 -16.27 3.72
N ILE A 4 -8.17 -16.03 2.76
CA ILE A 4 -7.80 -15.54 1.43
C ILE A 4 -7.13 -14.16 1.52
N PHE A 5 -7.68 -13.25 2.32
CA PHE A 5 -7.06 -11.93 2.52
C PHE A 5 -5.65 -12.05 3.11
N ILE A 6 -5.49 -12.86 4.17
CA ILE A 6 -4.18 -13.09 4.80
C ILE A 6 -3.19 -13.71 3.80
N LEU A 7 -3.63 -14.71 3.02
CA LEU A 7 -2.80 -15.34 2.00
C LEU A 7 -2.37 -14.36 0.91
N VAL A 8 -3.29 -13.53 0.41
CA VAL A 8 -2.99 -12.50 -0.59
C VAL A 8 -2.00 -11.50 -0.02
N THR A 9 -2.24 -10.96 1.17
CA THR A 9 -1.31 -10.03 1.83
C THR A 9 0.06 -10.65 2.04
N GLY A 10 0.12 -11.89 2.53
CA GLY A 10 1.37 -12.63 2.73
C GLY A 10 2.15 -12.84 1.43
N MET A 11 1.47 -13.27 0.37
CA MET A 11 2.07 -13.38 -0.97
C MET A 11 2.56 -12.03 -1.47
N THR A 12 1.79 -10.96 -1.32
CA THR A 12 2.20 -9.61 -1.73
C THR A 12 3.46 -9.16 -1.00
N ILE A 13 3.58 -9.42 0.30
CA ILE A 13 4.81 -9.12 1.06
C ILE A 13 5.99 -9.90 0.49
N ILE A 14 5.83 -11.21 0.25
CA ILE A 14 6.89 -12.05 -0.31
C ILE A 14 7.32 -11.52 -1.69
N PHE A 15 6.36 -11.24 -2.57
CA PHE A 15 6.64 -10.65 -3.88
C PHE A 15 7.37 -9.31 -3.76
N PHE A 16 6.98 -8.47 -2.80
CA PHE A 16 7.59 -7.17 -2.59
C PHE A 16 9.04 -7.29 -2.09
N LEU A 17 9.31 -8.24 -1.19
CA LEU A 17 10.66 -8.54 -0.73
C LEU A 17 11.53 -9.09 -1.87
N LEU A 18 10.98 -9.99 -2.70
CA LEU A 18 11.68 -10.53 -3.88
C LEU A 18 11.98 -9.45 -4.92
N ALA A 19 11.02 -8.53 -5.16
CA ALA A 19 11.23 -7.39 -6.04
C ALA A 19 12.34 -6.48 -5.51
N GLY A 20 12.35 -6.20 -4.20
CA GLY A 20 13.42 -5.44 -3.57
C GLY A 20 14.81 -6.09 -3.69
N TYR A 21 14.88 -7.41 -3.55
CA TYR A 21 16.12 -8.17 -3.76
C TYR A 21 16.61 -8.11 -5.22
N ALA A 22 15.68 -8.22 -6.18
CA ALA A 22 16.01 -8.16 -7.61
C ALA A 22 16.41 -6.74 -8.07
N TYR A 23 15.86 -5.70 -7.43
CA TYR A 23 16.09 -4.30 -7.74
C TYR A 23 16.68 -3.56 -6.53
N PRO A 24 17.94 -3.85 -6.14
CA PRO A 24 18.58 -3.20 -5.00
C PRO A 24 18.83 -1.70 -5.26
N PRO A 25 19.16 -0.92 -4.22
CA PRO A 25 19.50 0.48 -4.38
C PRO A 25 20.69 0.70 -5.31
N THR A 26 20.57 1.69 -6.20
CA THR A 26 21.64 2.07 -7.13
C THR A 26 22.70 2.94 -6.46
N ASP A 27 23.90 3.04 -7.02
CA ASP A 27 24.96 3.93 -6.50
C ASP A 27 24.53 5.40 -6.44
N ASN A 28 23.65 5.83 -7.37
CA ASN A 28 23.05 7.16 -7.37
C ASN A 28 22.10 7.35 -6.17
N ASP A 29 21.37 6.31 -5.77
CA ASP A 29 20.48 6.35 -4.61
C ASP A 29 21.29 6.47 -3.32
N ARG A 30 22.40 5.73 -3.22
CA ARG A 30 23.32 5.77 -2.07
C ARG A 30 24.00 7.12 -1.93
N THR A 31 24.53 7.65 -3.04
CA THR A 31 25.23 8.95 -3.06
C THR A 31 24.30 10.14 -2.77
N LYS A 32 23.01 10.04 -3.14
CA LYS A 32 21.97 11.02 -2.78
C LYS A 32 21.34 10.79 -1.41
N ASN A 33 21.82 9.77 -0.67
CA ASN A 33 21.30 9.35 0.63
C ASN A 33 19.82 8.97 0.59
N ASN A 34 19.28 8.53 -0.55
CA ASN A 34 17.85 8.24 -0.73
C ASN A 34 17.39 6.91 -0.10
N VAL A 35 18.30 6.20 0.56
CA VAL A 35 18.10 4.83 1.04
C VAL A 35 18.20 4.77 2.58
N TYR A 36 17.30 4.03 3.22
CA TYR A 36 17.21 3.81 4.66
C TYR A 36 16.46 2.48 4.95
N PRO A 37 16.79 1.67 5.98
CA PRO A 37 17.87 1.81 6.97
C PRO A 37 19.20 1.14 6.60
N PHE A 38 19.29 0.48 5.44
CA PHE A 38 20.38 -0.47 5.14
C PHE A 38 21.63 0.15 4.54
N ASP A 39 21.71 1.48 4.45
CA ASP A 39 22.88 2.19 3.95
C ASP A 39 23.47 3.05 5.09
N ASN A 40 24.52 2.52 5.73
CA ASN A 40 25.14 3.07 6.94
C ASN A 40 26.36 3.97 6.65
N ASP A 41 26.65 4.26 5.39
CA ASP A 41 27.79 5.12 5.00
C ASP A 41 27.44 6.63 5.06
N GLY A 42 26.16 6.96 5.25
CA GLY A 42 25.66 8.33 5.41
C GLY A 42 25.27 8.65 6.86
N SER A 43 25.42 9.91 7.27
CA SER A 43 24.95 10.39 8.57
C SER A 43 23.45 10.10 8.75
N TYR A 44 23.08 9.65 9.95
CA TYR A 44 21.69 9.35 10.31
C TYR A 44 20.74 10.51 9.98
N ASP A 45 19.82 10.28 9.04
CA ASP A 45 18.81 11.24 8.61
C ASP A 45 17.48 11.01 9.34
N ARG A 46 17.19 11.86 10.34
CA ARG A 46 15.93 11.83 11.11
C ARG A 46 14.68 11.96 10.24
N GLY A 47 14.77 12.69 9.12
CA GLY A 47 13.66 12.87 8.19
C GLY A 47 13.32 11.56 7.50
N LYS A 48 14.32 10.84 6.98
CA LYS A 48 14.13 9.54 6.33
C LYS A 48 13.69 8.45 7.28
N PHE A 49 14.26 8.42 8.49
CA PHE A 49 13.78 7.53 9.54
C PHE A 49 12.29 7.74 9.83
N SER A 50 11.87 9.01 9.97
CA SER A 50 10.46 9.34 10.20
C SER A 50 9.57 8.94 9.03
N GLN A 51 10.00 9.21 7.79
CA GLN A 51 9.27 8.81 6.57
C GLN A 51 9.14 7.29 6.45
N TYR A 52 10.21 6.55 6.75
CA TYR A 52 10.21 5.09 6.74
C TYR A 52 9.22 4.52 7.75
N LEU A 53 9.27 4.99 9.01
CA LEU A 53 8.33 4.56 10.05
C LEU A 53 6.89 4.93 9.72
N ILE A 54 6.65 6.16 9.24
CA ILE A 54 5.32 6.60 8.81
C ILE A 54 4.81 5.69 7.68
N SER A 55 5.66 5.31 6.74
CA SER A 55 5.28 4.40 5.64
C SER A 55 4.90 3.01 6.16
N ILE A 56 5.64 2.47 7.13
CA ILE A 56 5.28 1.20 7.79
C ILE A 56 3.94 1.32 8.52
N VAL A 57 3.77 2.37 9.33
CA VAL A 57 2.54 2.60 10.12
C VAL A 57 1.35 2.78 9.19
N PHE A 58 1.49 3.57 8.12
CA PHE A 58 0.48 3.76 7.10
C PHE A 58 0.11 2.43 6.43
N THR A 59 1.10 1.67 5.95
CA THR A 59 0.88 0.39 5.25
C THR A 59 0.14 -0.60 6.16
N THR A 60 0.58 -0.69 7.41
CA THR A 60 -0.04 -1.54 8.43
C THR A 60 -1.46 -1.08 8.76
N GLY A 61 -1.68 0.23 8.90
CA GLY A 61 -2.99 0.83 9.13
C GLY A 61 -3.97 0.54 8.00
N VAL A 62 -3.54 0.67 6.75
CA VAL A 62 -4.36 0.35 5.57
C VAL A 62 -4.66 -1.15 5.50
N MET A 63 -3.70 -2.01 5.83
CA MET A 63 -3.93 -3.46 5.91
C MET A 63 -5.01 -3.81 6.94
N TYR A 64 -4.92 -3.24 8.16
CA TYR A 64 -5.95 -3.44 9.19
C TYR A 64 -7.30 -2.87 8.79
N LEU A 65 -7.31 -1.71 8.13
CA LEU A 65 -8.53 -1.11 7.59
C LEU A 65 -9.18 -2.04 6.56
N GLY A 66 -8.40 -2.60 5.64
CA GLY A 66 -8.88 -3.59 4.66
C GLY A 66 -9.51 -4.81 5.32
N PHE A 67 -8.88 -5.35 6.38
CA PHE A 67 -9.44 -6.45 7.15
C PHE A 67 -10.77 -6.06 7.83
N TYR A 68 -10.79 -4.92 8.54
CA TYR A 68 -11.98 -4.42 9.21
C TYR A 68 -13.15 -4.22 8.24
N ILE A 69 -12.89 -3.57 7.11
CA ILE A 69 -13.88 -3.26 6.10
C ILE A 69 -14.43 -4.53 5.46
N ASN A 70 -13.57 -5.48 5.09
CA ASN A 70 -13.99 -6.77 4.57
C ASN A 70 -14.92 -7.49 5.56
N THR A 71 -14.53 -7.57 6.83
CA THR A 71 -15.38 -8.23 7.85
C THR A 71 -16.70 -7.52 8.08
N THR A 72 -16.72 -6.18 8.00
CA THR A 72 -17.91 -5.36 8.22
C THR A 72 -18.86 -5.48 7.04
N PHE A 73 -18.40 -5.21 5.83
CA PHE A 73 -19.24 -5.22 4.63
C PHE A 73 -19.82 -6.59 4.32
N VAL A 74 -19.08 -7.67 4.58
CA VAL A 74 -19.61 -9.04 4.50
C VAL A 74 -20.69 -9.27 5.54
N LYS A 75 -20.50 -8.82 6.79
CA LYS A 75 -21.49 -8.99 7.86
C LYS A 75 -22.79 -8.23 7.58
N TYR A 76 -22.69 -7.05 6.96
CA TYR A 76 -23.85 -6.21 6.61
C TYR A 76 -24.45 -6.53 5.24
N GLY A 77 -23.91 -7.50 4.50
CA GLY A 77 -24.47 -7.93 3.22
C GLY A 77 -24.41 -6.86 2.12
N ILE A 78 -23.45 -5.94 2.19
CA ILE A 78 -23.21 -4.94 1.14
C ILE A 78 -22.80 -5.70 -0.13
N LYS A 79 -23.30 -5.30 -1.30
CA LYS A 79 -23.07 -6.05 -2.56
C LYS A 79 -21.89 -5.48 -3.33
N ASN A 80 -21.80 -4.17 -3.44
CA ASN A 80 -20.85 -3.49 -4.33
C ASN A 80 -19.52 -3.06 -3.67
N TRP A 81 -19.08 -3.78 -2.63
CA TRP A 81 -17.87 -3.42 -1.87
C TRP A 81 -16.54 -3.83 -2.52
N GLY A 82 -16.57 -4.68 -3.56
CA GLY A 82 -15.35 -5.20 -4.19
C GLY A 82 -14.45 -4.10 -4.76
N MET A 83 -15.04 -3.09 -5.40
CA MET A 83 -14.28 -1.96 -5.95
C MET A 83 -13.60 -1.14 -4.85
N PHE A 84 -14.30 -0.91 -3.75
CA PHE A 84 -13.75 -0.23 -2.58
C PHE A 84 -12.59 -1.03 -1.97
N ALA A 85 -12.76 -2.35 -1.81
CA ALA A 85 -11.71 -3.23 -1.28
C ALA A 85 -10.46 -3.26 -2.18
N SER A 86 -10.64 -3.28 -3.51
CA SER A 86 -9.53 -3.17 -4.46
C SER A 86 -8.79 -1.84 -4.31
N GLY A 87 -9.51 -0.73 -4.11
CA GLY A 87 -8.89 0.56 -3.84
C GLY A 87 -8.07 0.58 -2.54
N ILE A 88 -8.57 -0.03 -1.46
CA ILE A 88 -7.82 -0.20 -0.21
C ILE A 88 -6.58 -1.09 -0.40
N PHE A 89 -6.69 -2.15 -1.20
CA PHE A 89 -5.54 -2.98 -1.55
C PHE A 89 -4.48 -2.22 -2.34
N LEU A 90 -4.88 -1.36 -3.28
CA LEU A 90 -3.94 -0.48 -3.98
C LEU A 90 -3.29 0.56 -3.05
N MET A 91 -4.03 1.10 -2.07
CA MET A 91 -3.44 1.95 -1.03
C MET A 91 -2.40 1.20 -0.19
N TYR A 92 -2.63 -0.08 0.07
CA TYR A 92 -1.64 -0.94 0.72
C TYR A 92 -0.40 -1.13 -0.15
N LEU A 93 -0.57 -1.36 -1.46
CA LEU A 93 0.55 -1.42 -2.41
C LEU A 93 1.32 -0.10 -2.49
N TYR A 94 0.63 1.05 -2.45
CA TYR A 94 1.28 2.36 -2.38
C TYR A 94 2.18 2.48 -1.14
N GLY A 95 1.68 2.04 0.02
CA GLY A 95 2.45 2.01 1.26
C GLY A 95 3.70 1.13 1.15
N LEU A 96 3.56 -0.07 0.57
CA LEU A 96 4.72 -0.92 0.23
C LEU A 96 5.67 -0.19 -0.73
N GLY A 97 5.15 0.45 -1.78
CA GLY A 97 5.92 1.26 -2.73
C GLY A 97 6.78 2.32 -2.05
N LYS A 98 6.22 3.07 -1.09
CA LYS A 98 6.99 4.03 -0.27
C LYS A 98 8.10 3.37 0.54
N ILE A 99 7.84 2.19 1.10
CA ILE A 99 8.88 1.42 1.81
C ILE A 99 9.98 0.98 0.82
N GLY A 100 9.59 0.52 -0.37
CA GLY A 100 10.53 0.09 -1.41
C GLY A 100 11.38 1.23 -1.98
N GLU A 101 10.80 2.41 -2.19
CA GLU A 101 11.50 3.63 -2.61
C GLU A 101 12.60 4.01 -1.61
N LEU A 102 12.34 3.80 -0.32
CA LEU A 102 13.30 4.08 0.75
C LEU A 102 14.29 2.95 0.96
N MET A 103 13.99 1.70 0.60
CA MET A 103 14.84 0.55 0.91
C MET A 103 15.62 -0.01 -0.28
N TYR A 104 15.16 0.23 -1.50
CA TYR A 104 15.59 -0.45 -2.72
C TYR A 104 15.88 0.58 -3.82
N ASN A 105 15.56 0.27 -5.08
CA ASN A 105 15.71 1.21 -6.19
C ASN A 105 14.71 2.38 -6.08
N HIS A 106 15.21 3.57 -5.77
CA HIS A 106 14.37 4.74 -5.52
C HIS A 106 13.47 5.06 -6.73
N GLU A 107 14.05 5.19 -7.92
CA GLU A 107 13.36 5.61 -9.14
C GLU A 107 12.23 4.64 -9.54
N LEU A 108 12.48 3.34 -9.49
CA LEU A 108 11.49 2.32 -9.85
C LEU A 108 10.29 2.35 -8.90
N PHE A 109 10.56 2.37 -7.60
CA PHE A 109 9.50 2.34 -6.59
C PHE A 109 8.78 3.69 -6.47
N ASP A 110 9.44 4.81 -6.80
CA ASP A 110 8.85 6.14 -6.91
C ASP A 110 7.80 6.21 -8.04
N VAL A 111 8.16 5.72 -9.23
CA VAL A 111 7.22 5.62 -10.36
C VAL A 111 6.06 4.69 -10.03
N PHE A 112 6.34 3.53 -9.42
CA PHE A 112 5.32 2.56 -9.04
C PHE A 112 4.28 3.16 -8.09
N LYS A 113 4.71 3.83 -7.02
CA LYS A 113 3.78 4.41 -6.03
C LYS A 113 2.95 5.55 -6.65
N ASP A 114 3.55 6.36 -7.52
CA ASP A 114 2.89 7.52 -8.12
C ASP A 114 1.85 7.11 -9.16
N LEU A 115 2.06 5.95 -9.80
CA LEU A 115 1.05 5.35 -10.66
C LEU A 115 -0.12 4.77 -9.87
N ILE A 116 0.16 4.10 -8.74
CA ILE A 116 -0.85 3.36 -7.99
C ILE A 116 -1.78 4.27 -7.19
N LEU A 117 -1.25 5.34 -6.59
CA LEU A 117 -2.03 6.19 -5.70
C LEU A 117 -3.26 6.80 -6.38
N PRO A 118 -3.18 7.43 -7.58
CA PRO A 118 -4.35 7.97 -8.25
C PRO A 118 -5.41 6.91 -8.54
N VAL A 119 -4.99 5.72 -8.99
CA VAL A 119 -5.90 4.60 -9.28
C VAL A 119 -6.59 4.14 -8.00
N ALA A 120 -5.85 4.03 -6.90
CA ALA A 120 -6.38 3.67 -5.60
C ALA A 120 -7.49 4.64 -5.16
N LEU A 121 -7.23 5.94 -5.26
CA LEU A 121 -8.18 6.99 -4.88
C LEU A 121 -9.45 6.96 -5.75
N ILE A 122 -9.31 6.74 -7.06
CA ILE A 122 -10.45 6.60 -7.97
C ILE A 122 -11.32 5.41 -7.57
N LEU A 123 -10.73 4.23 -7.33
CA LEU A 123 -11.48 3.03 -6.95
C LEU A 123 -12.14 3.16 -5.57
N ILE A 124 -11.48 3.78 -4.60
CA ILE A 124 -12.07 4.08 -3.29
C ILE A 124 -13.27 5.01 -3.46
N THR A 125 -13.15 6.06 -4.28
CA THR A 125 -14.21 7.05 -4.49
C THR A 125 -15.44 6.42 -5.14
N ILE A 126 -15.26 5.69 -6.25
CA ILE A 126 -16.36 5.01 -6.95
C ILE A 126 -16.96 3.92 -6.06
N GLY A 127 -16.12 3.14 -5.38
CA GLY A 127 -16.57 2.12 -4.45
C GLY A 127 -17.39 2.70 -3.29
N ALA A 128 -16.95 3.83 -2.72
CA ALA A 128 -17.66 4.52 -1.64
C ALA A 128 -19.02 5.04 -2.10
N TYR A 129 -19.10 5.58 -3.32
CA TYR A 129 -20.36 5.99 -3.92
C TYR A 129 -21.33 4.80 -4.07
N ASN A 130 -20.87 3.67 -4.61
CA ASN A 130 -21.70 2.48 -4.78
C ASN A 130 -22.18 1.92 -3.43
N ILE A 131 -21.29 1.86 -2.44
CA ILE A 131 -21.65 1.44 -1.08
C ILE A 131 -22.68 2.40 -0.47
N SER A 132 -22.53 3.71 -0.68
CA SER A 132 -23.52 4.68 -0.22
C SER A 132 -24.89 4.43 -0.85
N LYS A 133 -24.96 4.18 -2.17
CA LYS A 133 -26.23 3.85 -2.85
C LYS A 133 -26.84 2.57 -2.28
N ASP A 134 -26.04 1.51 -2.10
CA ASP A 134 -26.47 0.23 -1.52
C ASP A 134 -27.10 0.43 -0.12
N ILE A 135 -26.51 1.28 0.72
CA ILE A 135 -26.98 1.52 2.09
C ILE A 135 -28.26 2.37 2.11
N THR A 136 -28.38 3.35 1.22
CA THR A 136 -29.55 4.24 1.17
C THR A 136 -30.74 3.67 0.39
N GLY A 137 -30.64 2.44 -0.12
CA GLY A 137 -31.69 1.81 -0.92
C GLY A 137 -31.83 2.37 -2.33
N GLY A 138 -30.74 2.92 -2.90
CA GLY A 138 -30.74 3.38 -4.28
C GLY A 138 -30.77 2.19 -5.23
N GLU A 139 -31.90 1.99 -5.92
CA GLU A 139 -32.03 1.04 -7.03
C GLU A 139 -31.05 1.38 -8.17
N ASP A 140 -30.61 0.33 -8.88
CA ASP A 140 -29.69 0.40 -10.02
C ASP A 140 -30.19 1.35 -11.12
#